data_AF-A0A8W8MN79-F1
#
_entry.id   AF-A0A8W8MN79-F1
#
_cell.length_a   1.000
_cell.length_b   1.000
_cell.length_c   1.000
_cell.angle_alpha   90.00
_cell.angle_beta   90.00
_cell.angle_gamma   90.00
#
_symmetry.space_group_name_H-M   'P 1'
#
loop_
_entity.id
_entity.type
_entity.pdbx_description
1 polymer ?
#
loop_
_entity_poly.entity_id
_entity_poly.type
_entity_poly.pdbx_seq_one_letter_code
_entity_poly.pdbx_strand_id
1 'polypeptide(L)'
;YFRRRVDMSAFSILPKHKQNPYHIKMEEDSQGNDETRSFVLTHLSSYKVSALNCVLCKTVLPVFDRYPMIDGTFFLSPQAYGENVVQVISDGRLQFINAVCVGCLEGGSDIRCAACKKKWDGSTLLLGTMYSYDIFAAMPCCQKRLTCKHCRRAVVDVNTGLSFYSEYSRMITCPYCKAYDYHFIRPMSDTFVVKQPIWN
;
A
#
# COMPACT_ATOMS: atom_id res chain seq x y z
N TYR A 1 -12.36 16.71 10.30
CA TYR A 1 -11.68 17.72 9.45
C TYR A 1 -10.23 17.34 9.33
N PHE A 2 -9.62 17.44 8.13
CA PHE A 2 -8.22 17.08 7.92
C PHE A 2 -7.29 18.12 8.54
N ARG A 3 -6.10 17.70 8.94
CA ARG A 3 -5.12 18.58 9.59
C ARG A 3 -4.32 19.33 8.53
N ARG A 4 -3.93 20.57 8.82
CA ARG A 4 -2.86 21.23 8.07
C ARG A 4 -1.52 20.74 8.59
N ARG A 5 -0.63 20.32 7.69
CA ARG A 5 0.72 19.92 8.06
C ARG A 5 1.54 21.14 8.48
N VAL A 6 2.16 21.07 9.66
CA VAL A 6 2.97 22.17 10.24
C VAL A 6 4.47 21.92 10.09
N ASP A 7 4.89 20.65 10.03
CA ASP A 7 6.29 20.24 9.87
C ASP A 7 6.43 18.90 9.13
N MET A 8 7.68 18.55 8.81
CA MET A 8 8.07 17.35 8.07
C MET A 8 8.87 16.37 8.94
N SER A 9 8.80 16.49 10.27
CA SER A 9 9.62 15.71 11.21
C SER A 9 9.40 14.20 11.10
N ALA A 10 8.19 13.77 10.71
CA ALA A 10 7.87 12.37 10.46
C ALA A 10 8.80 11.72 9.41
N PHE A 11 9.35 12.50 8.47
CA PHE A 11 10.24 12.04 7.41
C PHE A 11 11.72 12.07 7.81
N SER A 12 12.06 12.56 9.00
CA SER A 12 13.45 12.58 9.50
C SER A 12 14.01 11.18 9.75
N ILE A 13 13.15 10.17 9.90
CA ILE A 13 13.52 8.75 9.97
C ILE A 13 14.13 8.22 8.66
N LEU A 14 13.87 8.88 7.53
CA LEU A 14 14.42 8.49 6.24
C LEU A 14 15.93 8.76 6.20
N PRO A 15 16.70 7.93 5.48
CA PRO A 15 18.07 8.28 5.10
C PRO A 15 18.12 9.68 4.46
N LYS A 16 19.15 10.47 4.77
CA LYS A 16 19.27 11.86 4.29
C LYS A 16 19.09 12.00 2.77
N HIS A 17 19.58 11.04 1.99
CA HIS A 17 19.46 11.04 0.52
C HIS A 17 18.03 10.78 0.00
N LYS A 18 17.08 10.41 0.86
CA LYS A 18 15.64 10.25 0.54
C LYS A 18 14.78 11.40 1.07
N GLN A 19 15.37 12.38 1.77
CA GLN A 19 14.62 13.53 2.28
C GLN A 19 14.51 14.61 1.18
N ASN A 20 13.83 14.27 0.08
CA ASN A 20 13.69 15.15 -1.10
C ASN A 20 12.40 14.85 -1.88
N PRO A 21 12.01 15.73 -2.83
CA PRO A 21 10.78 15.59 -3.61
C PRO A 21 10.67 14.34 -4.49
N TYR A 22 11.77 13.63 -4.77
CA TYR A 22 11.71 12.37 -5.52
C TYR A 22 11.20 11.19 -4.70
N HIS A 23 11.23 11.30 -3.36
CA HIS A 23 10.81 10.25 -2.43
C HIS A 23 9.62 10.67 -1.56
N ILE A 24 9.38 11.98 -1.46
CA ILE A 24 8.26 12.56 -0.72
C ILE A 24 7.47 13.41 -1.70
N LYS A 25 6.20 13.06 -1.96
CA LYS A 25 5.34 13.89 -2.81
C LYS A 25 5.13 15.23 -2.12
N MET A 26 5.57 16.30 -2.79
CA MET A 26 5.37 17.69 -2.39
C MET A 26 4.27 18.32 -3.26
N GLU A 27 3.70 19.43 -2.78
CA GLU A 27 2.91 20.31 -3.64
C GLU A 27 3.81 20.84 -4.77
N GLU A 28 3.32 20.80 -6.01
CA GLU A 28 3.96 21.47 -7.14
C GLU A 28 3.24 22.82 -7.33
N ASP A 29 3.98 23.91 -7.60
CA ASP A 29 3.41 25.25 -7.82
C ASP A 29 2.51 25.34 -9.08
N SER A 30 2.50 24.29 -9.90
CA SER A 30 1.67 24.16 -11.08
C SER A 30 0.31 23.52 -10.74
N GLN A 31 -0.75 24.17 -11.20
CA GLN A 31 -2.18 23.79 -11.15
C GLN A 31 -2.52 22.46 -11.88
N GLY A 32 -1.65 21.45 -11.81
CA GLY A 32 -1.89 20.12 -12.35
C GLY A 32 -2.88 19.37 -11.47
N ASN A 33 -4.14 19.44 -11.87
CA ASN A 33 -5.28 18.60 -11.46
C ASN A 33 -4.94 17.53 -10.42
N ASP A 34 -5.12 17.87 -9.14
CA ASP A 34 -4.81 17.00 -8.03
C ASP A 34 -5.93 15.98 -7.78
N GLU A 35 -6.20 15.17 -8.80
CA GLU A 35 -7.25 14.16 -8.78
C GLU A 35 -7.02 13.15 -7.67
N THR A 36 -5.75 12.82 -7.40
CA THR A 36 -5.39 11.84 -6.35
C THR A 36 -5.73 12.36 -4.96
N ARG A 37 -5.32 13.59 -4.60
CA ARG A 37 -5.69 14.16 -3.30
C ARG A 37 -7.19 14.38 -3.23
N SER A 38 -7.79 14.97 -4.27
CA SER A 38 -9.23 15.20 -4.32
C SER A 38 -10.02 13.90 -4.12
N PHE A 39 -9.62 12.82 -4.79
CA PHE A 39 -10.18 11.49 -4.63
C PHE A 39 -10.09 11.00 -3.18
N VAL A 40 -8.89 11.02 -2.58
CA VAL A 40 -8.68 10.55 -1.21
C VAL A 40 -9.50 11.39 -0.23
N LEU A 41 -9.36 12.72 -0.25
CA LEU A 41 -10.01 13.60 0.72
C LEU A 41 -11.54 13.57 0.60
N THR A 42 -12.09 13.48 -0.62
CA THR A 42 -13.54 13.39 -0.84
C THR A 42 -14.10 12.10 -0.25
N HIS A 43 -13.46 10.95 -0.52
CA HIS A 43 -13.92 9.67 0.01
C HIS A 43 -13.73 9.59 1.53
N LEU A 44 -12.59 10.01 2.07
CA LEU A 44 -12.42 10.00 3.52
C LEU A 44 -13.42 10.93 4.24
N SER A 45 -13.74 12.08 3.64
CA SER A 45 -14.75 13.01 4.18
C SER A 45 -16.16 12.42 4.21
N SER A 46 -16.57 11.71 3.16
CA SER A 46 -17.92 11.12 3.09
C SER A 46 -18.15 10.07 4.19
N TYR A 47 -17.09 9.38 4.61
CA TYR A 47 -17.11 8.43 5.74
C TYR A 47 -16.70 9.06 7.09
N LYS A 48 -16.47 10.38 7.15
CA LYS A 48 -16.03 11.12 8.35
C LYS A 48 -14.72 10.56 8.96
N VAL A 49 -13.84 10.03 8.12
CA VAL A 49 -12.54 9.49 8.50
C VAL A 49 -11.46 10.56 8.32
N SER A 50 -10.67 10.83 9.35
CA SER A 50 -9.55 11.79 9.29
C SER A 50 -8.18 11.17 9.60
N ALA A 51 -8.15 9.86 9.84
CA ALA A 51 -6.93 9.09 10.08
C ALA A 51 -7.17 7.63 9.66
N LEU A 52 -6.12 6.96 9.20
CA LEU A 52 -6.13 5.51 8.94
C LEU A 52 -5.09 4.82 9.81
N ASN A 53 -5.26 3.54 10.07
CA ASN A 53 -4.22 2.75 10.72
C ASN A 53 -3.24 2.21 9.68
N CYS A 54 -1.95 2.23 10.00
CA CYS A 54 -0.97 1.46 9.25
C CYS A 54 -1.39 -0.01 9.27
N VAL A 55 -1.54 -0.64 8.11
CA VAL A 55 -2.05 -2.02 8.04
C VAL A 55 -1.09 -3.04 8.69
N LEU A 56 0.19 -2.67 8.84
CA LEU A 56 1.26 -3.49 9.39
C LEU A 56 1.43 -3.31 10.91
N CYS A 57 1.75 -2.09 11.38
CA CYS A 57 2.03 -1.83 12.80
C CYS A 57 0.85 -1.23 13.58
N LYS A 58 -0.30 -1.01 12.92
CA LYS A 58 -1.53 -0.43 13.49
C LYS A 58 -1.42 1.00 14.03
N THR A 59 -0.26 1.64 13.95
CA THR A 59 -0.09 3.07 14.26
C THR A 59 -1.11 3.91 13.50
N VAL A 60 -1.79 4.81 14.23
CA VAL A 60 -2.75 5.76 13.66
C VAL A 60 -2.00 6.82 12.86
N LEU A 61 -2.42 7.06 11.62
CA LEU A 61 -1.81 7.98 10.67
C LEU A 61 -2.81 9.10 10.34
N PRO A 62 -2.59 10.33 10.84
CA PRO A 62 -3.41 11.47 10.49
C PRO A 62 -3.37 11.75 8.98
N VAL A 63 -4.52 12.14 8.43
CA VAL A 63 -4.62 12.61 7.05
C VAL A 63 -4.57 14.13 7.01
N PHE A 64 -3.72 14.64 6.12
CA PHE A 64 -3.49 16.05 5.89
C PHE A 64 -4.20 16.54 4.63
N ASP A 65 -4.58 17.81 4.64
CA ASP A 65 -5.32 18.48 3.56
C ASP A 65 -4.46 18.86 2.35
N ARG A 66 -3.14 18.68 2.45
CA ARG A 66 -2.13 18.97 1.43
C ARG A 66 -1.08 17.87 1.39
N TYR A 67 -0.32 17.80 0.30
CA TYR A 67 0.84 16.92 0.23
C TYR A 67 1.94 17.35 1.22
N PRO A 68 2.64 16.39 1.86
CA PRO A 68 2.34 14.95 1.96
C PRO A 68 1.06 14.67 2.74
N MET A 69 0.11 13.93 2.14
CA MET A 69 -1.21 13.68 2.74
C MET A 69 -1.18 12.78 3.98
N ILE A 70 -0.10 12.04 4.21
CA ILE A 70 0.05 11.07 5.29
C ILE A 70 1.54 10.83 5.58
N ASP A 71 1.88 10.43 6.80
CA ASP A 71 3.24 10.05 7.21
C ASP A 71 3.56 8.61 6.76
N GLY A 72 3.47 8.39 5.44
CA GLY A 72 3.48 7.07 4.83
C GLY A 72 3.01 7.12 3.39
N THR A 73 2.32 6.07 2.93
CA THR A 73 1.67 6.05 1.62
C THR A 73 0.31 5.39 1.71
N PHE A 74 -0.66 5.88 0.93
CA PHE A 74 -1.92 5.20 0.70
C PHE A 74 -1.78 4.22 -0.45
N PHE A 75 -2.67 3.24 -0.50
CA PHE A 75 -2.82 2.39 -1.67
C PHE A 75 -4.22 1.81 -1.78
N LEU A 76 -4.65 1.55 -3.01
CA LEU A 76 -5.91 0.88 -3.30
C LEU A 76 -5.70 -0.63 -3.39
N SER A 77 -6.59 -1.38 -2.76
CA SER A 77 -6.64 -2.84 -2.90
C SER A 77 -8.08 -3.32 -2.84
N PRO A 78 -8.47 -4.37 -3.59
CA PRO A 78 -9.73 -5.10 -3.35
C PRO A 78 -9.79 -5.76 -1.95
N GLN A 79 -8.68 -5.80 -1.20
CA GLN A 79 -8.63 -6.28 0.17
C GLN A 79 -8.65 -5.12 1.17
N ALA A 80 -9.54 -5.22 2.15
CA ALA A 80 -9.46 -4.47 3.40
C ALA A 80 -8.42 -5.12 4.32
N TYR A 81 -7.30 -4.46 4.58
CA TYR A 81 -6.23 -5.00 5.45
C TYR A 81 -6.28 -4.49 6.90
N GLY A 82 -7.08 -3.46 7.18
CA GLY A 82 -7.23 -2.87 8.49
C GLY A 82 -8.69 -2.69 8.88
N GLU A 83 -8.90 -2.39 10.15
CA GLU A 83 -10.17 -1.89 10.64
C GLU A 83 -10.37 -0.44 10.17
N ASN A 84 -11.63 -0.04 9.96
CA ASN A 84 -12.00 1.32 9.55
C ASN A 84 -11.38 1.80 8.22
N VAL A 85 -11.06 0.87 7.31
CA VAL A 85 -10.68 1.23 5.94
C VAL A 85 -11.89 1.75 5.17
N VAL A 86 -11.65 2.71 4.28
CA VAL A 86 -12.71 3.34 3.49
C VAL A 86 -12.89 2.61 2.16
N GLN A 87 -14.11 2.17 1.90
CA GLN A 87 -14.51 1.53 0.65
C GLN A 87 -14.77 2.58 -0.43
N VAL A 88 -14.23 2.35 -1.63
CA VAL A 88 -14.30 3.24 -2.78
C VAL A 88 -14.59 2.45 -4.05
N ILE A 89 -15.11 3.14 -5.07
CA ILE A 89 -15.18 2.63 -6.43
C ILE A 89 -14.15 3.38 -7.25
N SER A 90 -13.18 2.66 -7.83
CA SER A 90 -12.15 3.22 -8.71
C SER A 90 -12.05 2.34 -9.95
N ASP A 91 -12.08 2.95 -11.13
CA ASP A 91 -12.13 2.26 -12.43
C ASP A 91 -13.19 1.15 -12.51
N GLY A 92 -14.38 1.43 -11.95
CA GLY A 92 -15.51 0.49 -11.91
C GLY A 92 -15.32 -0.71 -10.97
N ARG A 93 -14.29 -0.69 -10.11
CA ARG A 93 -13.95 -1.78 -9.18
C ARG A 93 -14.12 -1.35 -7.75
N LEU A 94 -14.65 -2.26 -6.94
CA LEU A 94 -14.69 -2.11 -5.50
C LEU A 94 -13.27 -2.23 -4.93
N GLN A 95 -12.82 -1.21 -4.22
CA GLN A 95 -11.50 -1.18 -3.58
C GLN A 95 -11.59 -0.52 -2.20
N PHE A 96 -10.50 -0.61 -1.44
CA PHE A 96 -10.33 -0.02 -0.13
C PHE A 96 -9.09 0.86 -0.11
N ILE A 97 -9.22 2.05 0.49
CA ILE A 97 -8.08 2.90 0.80
C ILE A 97 -7.39 2.31 2.03
N ASN A 98 -6.17 1.82 1.83
CA ASN A 98 -5.30 1.29 2.87
C ASN A 98 -4.10 2.22 3.06
N ALA A 99 -3.38 2.10 4.18
CA ALA A 99 -2.21 2.92 4.47
C ALA A 99 -1.04 2.13 5.08
N VAL A 100 0.20 2.51 4.74
CA VAL A 100 1.41 2.03 5.42
C VAL A 100 2.23 3.24 5.89
N CYS A 101 2.70 3.22 7.14
CA CYS A 101 3.52 4.30 7.68
C CYS A 101 4.95 4.28 7.12
N VAL A 102 5.62 5.43 7.15
CA VAL A 102 7.02 5.56 6.73
C VAL A 102 7.95 4.59 7.44
N GLY A 103 7.77 4.37 8.74
CA GLY A 103 8.59 3.43 9.52
C GLY A 103 8.47 1.98 9.03
N CYS A 104 7.27 1.53 8.64
CA CYS A 104 7.09 0.19 8.09
C CYS A 104 7.67 0.06 6.67
N LEU A 105 7.54 1.10 5.84
CA LEU A 105 8.09 1.13 4.48
C LEU A 105 9.62 1.01 4.48
N GLU A 106 10.28 1.71 5.40
CA GLU A 106 11.74 1.67 5.58
C GLU A 106 12.23 0.47 6.43
N GLY A 107 11.34 -0.49 6.72
CA GLY A 107 11.73 -1.74 7.37
C GLY A 107 11.95 -1.65 8.88
N GLY A 108 11.35 -0.66 9.56
CA GLY A 108 11.30 -0.57 11.02
C GLY A 108 10.48 -1.68 11.70
N SER A 109 9.61 -2.36 10.95
CA SER A 109 8.98 -3.62 11.38
C SER A 109 9.62 -4.81 10.66
N ASP A 110 9.87 -5.92 11.39
CA ASP A 110 10.38 -7.15 10.79
C ASP A 110 9.24 -7.94 10.14
N ILE A 111 8.88 -7.50 8.93
CA ILE A 111 7.83 -8.07 8.10
C ILE A 111 8.48 -9.02 7.11
N ARG A 112 8.16 -10.31 7.19
CA ARG A 112 8.77 -11.35 6.36
C ARG A 112 7.71 -12.14 5.65
N CYS A 113 7.98 -12.50 4.40
CA CYS A 113 7.09 -13.38 3.66
C CYS A 113 6.89 -14.70 4.43
N ALA A 114 5.64 -15.12 4.63
CA ALA A 114 5.33 -16.36 5.34
C ALA A 114 5.95 -17.59 4.65
N ALA A 115 6.11 -17.54 3.32
CA ALA A 115 6.66 -18.63 2.51
C ALA A 115 8.20 -18.65 2.45
N CYS A 116 8.84 -17.60 1.92
CA CYS A 116 10.29 -17.61 1.69
C CYS A 116 11.11 -16.87 2.77
N LYS A 117 10.45 -16.29 3.77
CA LYS A 117 11.08 -15.54 4.88
C LYS A 117 11.89 -14.29 4.47
N LYS A 118 11.93 -13.94 3.18
CA LYS A 118 12.50 -12.67 2.69
C LYS A 118 11.77 -11.50 3.36
N LYS A 119 12.55 -10.53 3.84
CA LYS A 119 12.02 -9.29 4.40
C LYS A 119 11.30 -8.50 3.30
N TRP A 120 10.15 -7.94 3.62
CA TRP A 120 9.47 -7.00 2.74
C TRP A 120 10.18 -5.66 2.78
N ASP A 121 10.30 -5.03 1.61
CA ASP A 121 10.96 -3.75 1.43
C ASP A 121 10.02 -2.84 0.65
N GLY A 122 9.53 -1.79 1.29
CA GLY A 122 8.69 -0.76 0.69
C GLY A 122 9.42 0.56 0.48
N SER A 123 10.74 0.57 0.66
CA SER A 123 11.54 1.80 0.78
C SER A 123 11.72 2.57 -0.53
N THR A 124 11.26 1.99 -1.65
CA THR A 124 11.22 2.61 -2.97
C THR A 124 9.88 3.29 -3.29
N LEU A 125 8.88 3.15 -2.42
CA LEU A 125 7.56 3.74 -2.63
C LEU A 125 7.56 5.23 -2.28
N LEU A 126 6.92 6.03 -3.12
CA LEU A 126 6.73 7.46 -2.93
C LEU A 126 5.82 7.70 -1.73
N LEU A 127 6.27 8.60 -0.84
CA LEU A 127 5.57 8.96 0.38
C LEU A 127 4.62 10.13 0.14
N GLY A 128 3.61 10.25 1.00
CA GLY A 128 2.65 11.34 1.00
C GLY A 128 1.54 11.24 -0.03
N THR A 129 1.52 10.19 -0.86
CA THR A 129 0.59 10.02 -1.99
C THR A 129 -0.25 8.75 -1.86
N MET A 130 -0.95 8.37 -2.93
CA MET A 130 -1.67 7.12 -3.08
C MET A 130 -1.22 6.35 -4.34
N TYR A 131 -1.08 5.03 -4.20
CA TYR A 131 -0.98 4.11 -5.34
C TYR A 131 -2.35 3.52 -5.72
N SER A 132 -2.65 3.41 -7.01
CA SER A 132 -3.89 2.79 -7.51
C SER A 132 -3.86 1.25 -7.54
N TYR A 133 -2.88 0.64 -6.88
CA TYR A 133 -2.67 -0.80 -6.85
C TYR A 133 -2.19 -1.28 -5.48
N ASP A 134 -2.36 -2.58 -5.23
CA ASP A 134 -1.92 -3.25 -4.02
C ASP A 134 -0.39 -3.38 -4.01
N ILE A 135 0.25 -2.56 -3.18
CA ILE A 135 1.72 -2.50 -3.06
C ILE A 135 2.33 -3.79 -2.54
N PHE A 136 1.58 -4.62 -1.81
CA PHE A 136 2.09 -5.90 -1.33
C PHE A 136 2.10 -6.92 -2.46
N ALA A 137 1.04 -6.98 -3.27
CA ALA A 137 0.96 -7.88 -4.42
C ALA A 137 1.95 -7.50 -5.52
N ALA A 138 2.18 -6.20 -5.73
CA ALA A 138 3.08 -5.65 -6.75
C ALA A 138 4.56 -5.95 -6.52
N MET A 139 4.95 -6.37 -5.31
CA MET A 139 6.34 -6.65 -4.95
C MET A 139 6.52 -8.12 -4.52
N PRO A 140 6.31 -9.09 -5.43
CA PRO A 140 6.42 -10.51 -5.10
C PRO A 140 7.87 -10.93 -4.85
N CYS A 141 8.10 -11.63 -3.74
CA CYS A 141 9.44 -12.07 -3.34
C CYS A 141 9.76 -13.54 -3.69
N CYS A 142 8.76 -14.34 -4.07
CA CYS A 142 8.92 -15.75 -4.41
C CYS A 142 7.72 -16.29 -5.20
N GLN A 143 7.89 -17.46 -5.82
CA GLN A 143 6.85 -18.09 -6.65
C GLN A 143 5.52 -18.32 -5.92
N LYS A 144 5.55 -18.57 -4.60
CA LYS A 144 4.33 -18.75 -3.79
C LYS A 144 3.40 -17.53 -3.86
N ARG A 145 3.97 -16.32 -4.00
CA ARG A 145 3.21 -15.06 -4.12
C ARG A 145 2.44 -14.95 -5.43
N LEU A 146 2.90 -15.65 -6.48
CA LEU A 146 2.32 -15.62 -7.82
C LEU A 146 1.55 -16.91 -8.15
N THR A 147 0.87 -17.47 -7.16
CA THR A 147 0.04 -18.67 -7.32
C THR A 147 -1.44 -18.35 -7.29
N CYS A 148 -2.23 -19.18 -7.97
CA CYS A 148 -3.68 -19.14 -7.93
C CYS A 148 -4.19 -19.34 -6.49
N LYS A 149 -5.23 -18.61 -6.09
CA LYS A 149 -5.89 -18.82 -4.78
C LYS A 149 -6.54 -20.19 -4.67
N HIS A 150 -7.11 -20.66 -5.77
CA HIS A 150 -7.95 -21.85 -5.85
C HIS A 150 -7.12 -23.12 -5.97
N CYS A 151 -6.30 -23.24 -7.03
CA CYS A 151 -5.54 -24.47 -7.29
C CYS A 151 -4.07 -24.43 -6.85
N ARG A 152 -3.58 -23.29 -6.32
CA ARG A 152 -2.19 -23.08 -5.86
C ARG A 152 -1.08 -23.25 -6.91
N ARG A 153 -1.42 -23.49 -8.18
CA ARG A 153 -0.46 -23.50 -9.29
C ARG A 153 0.03 -22.08 -9.60
N ALA A 154 1.27 -21.97 -10.06
CA ALA A 154 1.90 -20.71 -10.45
C ALA A 154 1.16 -20.08 -11.64
N VAL A 155 0.60 -18.88 -11.47
CA VAL A 155 -0.12 -18.17 -12.55
C VAL A 155 0.84 -17.32 -13.39
N VAL A 156 1.87 -16.76 -12.74
CA VAL A 156 2.94 -15.97 -13.35
C VAL A 156 4.27 -16.48 -12.81
N ASP A 157 5.28 -16.61 -13.66
CA ASP A 157 6.65 -16.93 -13.24
C ASP A 157 7.26 -15.73 -12.51
N VAL A 158 7.82 -15.94 -11.32
CA VAL A 158 8.39 -14.85 -10.50
C VAL A 158 9.62 -14.19 -11.11
N ASN A 159 10.35 -14.89 -11.98
CA ASN A 159 11.54 -14.32 -12.64
C ASN A 159 11.16 -13.41 -13.81
N THR A 160 10.00 -13.65 -14.42
CA THR A 160 9.47 -12.80 -15.50
C THR A 160 8.58 -11.69 -14.95
N GLY A 161 7.72 -12.01 -13.98
CA GLY A 161 6.75 -11.09 -13.41
C GLY A 161 5.72 -10.59 -14.44
N LEU A 162 5.05 -9.50 -14.08
CA LEU A 162 4.18 -8.70 -14.95
C LEU A 162 4.86 -7.38 -15.28
N SER A 163 4.49 -6.79 -16.42
CA SER A 163 5.11 -5.56 -16.94
C SER A 163 4.81 -4.34 -16.08
N PHE A 164 3.62 -4.28 -15.48
CA PHE A 164 3.21 -3.15 -14.65
C PHE A 164 2.76 -3.59 -13.26
N TYR A 165 3.12 -2.79 -12.24
CA TYR A 165 2.72 -3.03 -10.85
C TYR A 165 1.20 -3.11 -10.66
N SER A 166 0.43 -2.35 -11.44
CA SER A 166 -1.04 -2.37 -11.38
C SER A 166 -1.67 -3.67 -11.85
N GLU A 167 -0.96 -4.47 -12.65
CA GLU A 167 -1.46 -5.75 -13.16
C GLU A 167 -1.54 -6.81 -12.06
N TYR A 168 -0.70 -6.71 -11.03
CA TYR A 168 -0.78 -7.61 -9.86
C TYR A 168 -2.07 -7.44 -9.07
N SER A 169 -2.80 -6.33 -9.29
CA SER A 169 -4.06 -6.00 -8.63
C SER A 169 -5.28 -6.20 -9.51
N ARG A 170 -5.15 -6.89 -10.64
CA ARG A 170 -6.27 -7.19 -11.55
C ARG A 170 -6.83 -8.59 -11.28
N MET A 171 -8.12 -8.76 -11.60
CA MET A 171 -8.66 -10.09 -11.77
C MET A 171 -8.15 -10.66 -13.08
N ILE A 172 -7.61 -11.87 -13.03
CA ILE A 172 -7.17 -12.61 -14.23
C ILE A 172 -7.66 -14.05 -14.16
N THR A 173 -7.79 -14.69 -15.30
CA THR A 173 -8.20 -16.09 -15.39
C THR A 173 -7.02 -17.00 -15.11
N CYS A 174 -7.12 -17.90 -14.15
CA CYS A 174 -6.09 -18.91 -13.91
C CYS A 174 -5.98 -19.84 -15.14
N PRO A 175 -4.79 -20.04 -15.73
CA PRO A 175 -4.65 -20.87 -16.92
C PRO A 175 -4.99 -22.34 -16.67
N TYR A 176 -4.90 -22.80 -15.42
CA TYR A 176 -5.11 -24.19 -15.02
C TYR A 176 -6.54 -24.50 -14.58
N CYS A 177 -7.07 -23.79 -13.58
CA CYS A 177 -8.41 -24.09 -13.02
C CYS A 177 -9.52 -23.13 -13.48
N LYS A 178 -9.19 -22.17 -14.36
CA LYS A 178 -10.13 -21.19 -14.94
C LYS A 178 -10.82 -20.24 -13.97
N ALA A 179 -10.48 -20.27 -12.68
CA ALA A 179 -10.96 -19.29 -11.71
C ALA A 179 -10.54 -17.87 -12.11
N TYR A 180 -11.50 -16.93 -12.13
CA TYR A 180 -11.31 -15.51 -12.39
C TYR A 180 -11.32 -14.75 -11.05
N ASP A 181 -10.16 -14.27 -10.61
CA ASP A 181 -9.96 -13.73 -9.25
C ASP A 181 -8.70 -12.84 -9.20
N TYR A 182 -8.56 -12.07 -8.12
CA TYR A 182 -7.34 -11.37 -7.72
C TYR A 182 -6.33 -12.35 -7.11
N HIS A 183 -5.65 -13.14 -7.94
CA HIS A 183 -4.83 -14.28 -7.44
C HIS A 183 -3.68 -13.88 -6.50
N PHE A 184 -3.12 -12.67 -6.65
CA PHE A 184 -1.91 -12.24 -5.95
C PHE A 184 -2.16 -11.41 -4.69
N ILE A 185 -3.42 -11.04 -4.46
CA ILE A 185 -3.85 -10.28 -3.28
C ILE A 185 -4.41 -11.25 -2.26
N ARG A 186 -3.81 -11.32 -1.07
CA ARG A 186 -4.16 -12.29 -0.02
C ARG A 186 -4.18 -11.59 1.32
N PRO A 187 -4.91 -12.10 2.32
CA PRO A 187 -4.87 -11.57 3.68
C PRO A 187 -3.43 -11.38 4.16
N MET A 188 -3.20 -10.33 4.97
CA MET A 188 -1.87 -10.00 5.48
C MET A 188 -1.28 -11.17 6.28
N SER A 189 -2.11 -11.82 7.11
CA SER A 189 -1.78 -13.00 7.93
C SER A 189 -1.28 -14.19 7.12
N ASP A 190 -1.78 -14.36 5.91
CA ASP A 190 -1.41 -15.48 5.02
C ASP A 190 -0.11 -15.18 4.26
N THR A 191 0.16 -13.89 4.06
CA THR A 191 1.22 -13.40 3.19
C THR A 191 2.50 -13.10 3.94
N PHE A 192 2.37 -12.52 5.12
CA PHE A 192 3.48 -12.03 5.92
C PHE A 192 3.35 -12.40 7.39
N VAL A 193 4.51 -12.66 8.00
CA VAL A 193 4.67 -12.71 9.45
C VAL A 193 5.25 -11.38 9.88
N VAL A 194 4.55 -10.70 10.78
CA VAL A 194 5.01 -9.45 11.40
C VAL A 194 5.52 -9.81 12.78
N LYS A 195 6.83 -9.73 13.02
CA LYS A 195 7.32 -9.75 14.40
C LYS A 195 7.08 -8.37 14.99
N GLN A 196 6.22 -8.30 16.01
CA GLN A 196 6.15 -7.08 16.80
C GLN A 196 7.53 -6.82 17.40
N PRO A 197 8.00 -5.57 17.42
CA PRO A 197 9.26 -5.27 18.05
C PRO A 197 9.12 -5.59 19.55
N ILE A 198 10.05 -6.39 20.08
CA ILE A 198 10.13 -6.72 21.51
C ILE A 198 10.62 -5.45 22.20
N TRP A 199 9.70 -4.59 22.62
CA TRP A 199 10.01 -3.49 23.52
C TRP A 199 9.73 -4.02 24.92
N ASN A 200 10.80 -4.44 25.60
CA ASN A 200 10.86 -4.53 27.06
C ASN A 200 11.26 -3.16 27.61
#